data_AF-A0A4Q5HCC6-F1
#
_entry.id   AF-A0A4Q5HCC6-F1
#
_cell.length_a   1.000
_cell.length_b   1.000
_cell.length_c   1.000
_cell.angle_alpha   90.00
_cell.angle_beta   90.00
_cell.angle_gamma   90.00
#
_symmetry.space_group_name_H-M   'P 1'
#
loop_
_entity.id
_entity.type
_entity.pdbx_description
1 polymer ?
#
loop_
_entity_poly.entity_id
_entity_poly.type
_entity_poly.pdbx_seq_one_letter_code
_entity_poly.pdbx_strand_id
1 'polypeptide(L)'
;MLRQLRQVEKHDTPARLEYYGHPKEIARVIVKLIEQGKLRYNGVENYTQIIHSLASVIDVVNVKTGKIVSRETLLSYAKWIRTGELPEDE
;
A
#
# COMPACT_ATOMS: atom_id res chain seq x y z
N MET A 1 0.04 -17.32 5.82
CA MET A 1 -1.42 -17.24 6.08
C MET A 1 -1.87 -15.83 5.71
N LEU A 2 -2.47 -15.64 4.53
CA LEU A 2 -2.92 -14.31 4.06
C LEU A 2 -4.23 -13.97 4.80
N ARG A 3 -4.21 -12.91 5.62
CA ARG A 3 -5.38 -12.49 6.40
C ARG A 3 -6.45 -11.85 5.50
N GLN A 4 -7.68 -12.24 5.78
CA GLN A 4 -8.97 -11.94 5.13
C GLN A 4 -9.09 -10.57 4.43
N LEU A 5 -9.48 -10.61 3.15
CA LEU A 5 -10.00 -9.49 2.38
C LEU A 5 -11.50 -9.34 2.69
N ARG A 6 -11.95 -8.15 3.10
CA ARG A 6 -13.39 -7.83 3.19
C ARG A 6 -13.76 -6.84 2.09
N GLN A 7 -14.80 -7.17 1.34
CA GLN A 7 -15.41 -6.28 0.35
C GLN A 7 -16.52 -5.49 1.05
N VAL A 8 -16.46 -4.16 1.01
CA VAL A 8 -17.52 -3.28 1.52
C VAL A 8 -18.27 -2.72 0.31
N GLU A 9 -19.51 -3.17 0.09
CA GLU A 9 -20.38 -2.60 -0.94
C GLU A 9 -20.88 -1.22 -0.48
N LYS A 10 -20.33 -0.14 -1.07
CA LYS A 10 -20.91 1.21 -1.02
C LYS A 10 -21.31 1.60 -2.44
N HIS A 11 -22.60 1.82 -2.65
CA HIS A 11 -23.29 1.70 -3.94
C HIS A 11 -22.97 2.70 -5.07
N ASP A 12 -22.00 3.62 -4.96
CA ASP A 12 -21.65 4.56 -6.06
C ASP A 12 -20.15 4.75 -6.30
N THR A 13 -19.31 4.06 -5.53
CA THR A 13 -17.85 4.03 -5.72
C THR A 13 -17.50 2.56 -5.94
N PRO A 14 -16.67 2.17 -6.93
CA PRO A 14 -16.23 0.79 -7.03
C PRO A 14 -15.77 0.33 -5.65
N ALA A 15 -16.34 -0.78 -5.16
CA ALA A 15 -16.12 -1.26 -3.80
C ALA A 15 -14.61 -1.25 -3.52
N ARG A 16 -14.16 -0.30 -2.70
CA ARG A 16 -12.75 -0.14 -2.39
C ARG A 16 -12.36 -1.33 -1.52
N LEU A 17 -11.30 -2.02 -1.92
CA LEU A 17 -10.82 -3.17 -1.16
C LEU A 17 -10.13 -2.66 0.09
N GLU A 18 -10.58 -3.05 1.28
CA GLU A 18 -9.91 -2.66 2.51
C GLU A 18 -8.85 -3.69 2.89
N TYR A 19 -7.60 -3.26 2.98
CA TYR A 19 -6.50 -4.03 3.54
C TYR A 19 -6.21 -3.55 4.97
N TYR A 20 -6.46 -4.41 5.95
CA TYR A 20 -6.15 -4.14 7.35
C TYR A 20 -4.75 -4.66 7.69
N GLY A 21 -3.84 -3.76 8.05
CA GLY A 21 -2.48 -4.16 8.41
C GLY A 21 -1.61 -3.02 8.93
N HIS A 22 -0.35 -3.35 9.19
CA HIS A 22 0.64 -2.34 9.53
C HIS A 22 1.08 -1.58 8.27
N PRO A 23 0.96 -0.24 8.21
CA PRO A 23 1.22 0.52 6.99
C PRO A 23 2.65 0.35 6.43
N LYS A 24 3.64 0.21 7.31
CA LYS A 24 5.03 -0.01 6.90
C LYS A 24 5.23 -1.40 6.26
N GLU A 25 4.50 -2.41 6.73
CA GLU A 25 4.61 -3.78 6.18
C GLU A 25 4.02 -3.87 4.77
N ILE A 26 2.88 -3.22 4.51
CA ILE A 26 2.33 -3.20 3.16
C ILE A 26 3.23 -2.42 2.20
N ALA A 27 3.85 -1.33 2.66
CA ALA A 27 4.83 -0.59 1.86
C ALA A 27 6.06 -1.46 1.53
N ARG A 28 6.56 -2.27 2.48
CA ARG A 28 7.66 -3.23 2.24
C ARG A 28 7.29 -4.27 1.19
N VAL A 29 6.08 -4.83 1.25
CA VAL A 29 5.59 -5.80 0.25
C VAL A 29 5.55 -5.16 -1.14
N ILE A 30 5.00 -3.95 -1.26
CA ILE A 30 4.92 -3.23 -2.54
C ILE A 30 6.33 -2.99 -3.10
N VAL A 31 7.25 -2.45 -2.30
CA VAL A 31 8.64 -2.21 -2.73
C VAL A 31 9.30 -3.50 -3.20
N LYS A 32 9.21 -4.58 -2.41
CA LYS A 32 9.78 -5.88 -2.77
C LYS A 32 9.24 -6.44 -4.08
N LEU A 33 7.94 -6.27 -4.35
CA LEU A 33 7.33 -6.72 -5.61
C LEU A 33 7.82 -5.91 -6.81
N ILE A 34 8.06 -4.61 -6.63
CA ILE A 34 8.64 -3.73 -7.67
C ILE A 34 10.08 -4.13 -7.95
N GLU A 35 10.91 -4.29 -6.91
CA GLU A 35 12.32 -4.70 -7.02
C GLU A 35 12.50 -6.08 -7.65
N GLN A 36 11.55 -7.00 -7.41
CA GLN A 36 11.52 -8.31 -8.05
C GLN A 36 11.02 -8.25 -9.52
N GLY A 37 10.65 -7.08 -10.03
CA GLY A 37 10.08 -6.88 -11.35
C GLY A 37 8.68 -7.47 -11.52
N LYS A 38 8.03 -7.93 -10.44
CA LYS A 38 6.69 -8.56 -10.44
C LYS A 38 5.57 -7.53 -10.46
N LEU A 39 5.85 -6.30 -10.04
CA LEU A 39 4.91 -5.20 -10.06
C LEU A 39 5.50 -4.05 -10.86
N ARG A 40 4.86 -3.70 -11.97
CA ARG A 40 5.32 -2.69 -12.92
C ARG A 40 4.15 -1.83 -13.36
N TYR A 41 4.41 -0.56 -13.64
CA TYR A 41 3.46 0.34 -14.28
C TYR A 41 3.88 0.51 -15.74
N ASN A 42 3.04 0.04 -16.66
CA ASN A 42 3.33 0.04 -18.11
C ASN A 42 4.72 -0.54 -18.44
N GLY A 43 5.11 -1.62 -17.77
CA GLY A 43 6.40 -2.29 -17.96
C GLY A 43 7.60 -1.65 -17.25
N VAL A 44 7.43 -0.56 -16.50
CA VAL A 44 8.51 0.18 -15.82
C VAL A 44 8.33 0.16 -14.30
N GLU A 45 9.45 0.22 -13.58
CA GLU A 45 9.53 0.33 -12.12
C GLU A 45 9.24 1.77 -11.64
N ASN A 46 7.99 2.21 -11.83
CA ASN A 46 7.54 3.53 -11.41
C ASN A 46 6.79 3.47 -10.07
N TYR A 47 7.53 3.54 -8.97
CA TYR A 47 6.98 3.49 -7.61
C TYR A 47 5.80 4.43 -7.37
N THR A 48 5.89 5.68 -7.85
CA THR A 48 4.84 6.68 -7.66
C THR A 48 3.54 6.26 -8.35
N GLN A 49 3.62 5.88 -9.62
CA GLN A 49 2.42 5.51 -10.37
C GLN A 49 1.84 4.18 -9.91
N ILE A 50 2.69 3.23 -9.50
CA ILE A 50 2.25 1.96 -8.91
C ILE A 50 1.46 2.23 -7.62
N ILE A 51 2.01 3.02 -6.70
CA ILE A 51 1.36 3.31 -5.41
C ILE A 51 0.09 4.14 -5.61
N HIS A 52 0.09 5.13 -6.51
CA HIS A 52 -1.12 5.88 -6.86
C HIS A 52 -2.22 4.98 -7.43
N SER A 53 -1.86 4.07 -8.33
CA SER A 53 -2.81 3.13 -8.95
C SER A 53 -3.36 2.14 -7.92
N LEU A 54 -2.54 1.67 -6.99
CA LEU A 54 -3.01 0.78 -5.92
C LEU A 54 -3.93 1.51 -4.92
N ALA A 55 -3.55 2.71 -4.50
CA ALA A 55 -4.33 3.51 -3.56
C ALA A 55 -5.66 4.03 -4.15
N SER A 56 -5.86 3.98 -5.47
CA SER A 56 -7.15 4.32 -6.07
C SER A 56 -8.18 3.19 -5.90
N VAL A 57 -7.75 1.95 -5.69
CA VAL A 57 -8.61 0.76 -5.58
C VAL A 57 -8.55 0.05 -4.23
N ILE A 58 -7.48 0.26 -3.45
CA ILE A 58 -7.28 -0.36 -2.13
C ILE A 58 -7.13 0.73 -1.07
N ASP A 59 -7.96 0.65 -0.03
CA ASP A 59 -7.78 1.40 1.21
C ASP A 59 -6.91 0.60 2.18
N VAL A 60 -5.73 1.12 2.47
CA VAL A 60 -4.88 0.56 3.54
C VAL A 60 -5.37 1.11 4.86
N VAL A 61 -5.95 0.27 5.70
CA VAL A 61 -6.41 0.63 7.04
C VAL A 61 -5.34 0.23 8.04
N ASN A 62 -4.81 1.21 8.79
CA ASN A 62 -3.87 0.95 9.87
C ASN A 62 -4.59 0.19 11.00
N VAL A 63 -4.17 -1.05 11.26
CA VAL A 63 -4.80 -1.91 12.27
C VAL A 63 -4.73 -1.35 13.70
N LYS A 64 -3.72 -0.52 14.01
CA LYS A 64 -3.58 0.12 15.33
C LYS A 64 -4.59 1.26 15.52
N THR A 65 -4.85 2.05 14.48
CA THR A 65 -5.63 3.30 14.59
C THR A 65 -7.01 3.23 13.96
N GLY A 66 -7.28 2.20 13.14
CA GLY A 66 -8.49 2.08 12.32
C GLY A 66 -8.59 3.11 11.19
N LYS A 67 -7.56 3.93 10.97
CA LYS A 67 -7.58 5.00 9.97
C LYS A 67 -7.01 4.53 8.64
N ILE A 68 -7.62 5.01 7.55
CA ILE A 68 -7.06 4.87 6.20
C ILE A 68 -5.74 5.64 6.12
N VAL A 69 -4.71 4.98 5.62
CA VAL A 69 -3.39 5.55 5.34
C VAL A 69 -3.48 6.32 4.03
N SER A 70 -3.02 7.57 4.02
CA SER A 70 -3.00 8.35 2.78
C SER A 70 -1.98 7.80 1.79
N ARG A 71 -2.22 8.06 0.50
CA ARG A 71 -1.28 7.70 -0.57
C ARG A 71 0.09 8.37 -0.35
N GLU A 72 0.12 9.61 0.14
CA GLU A 72 1.35 10.35 0.43
C GLU A 72 2.15 9.65 1.53
N THR A 73 1.48 9.16 2.57
CA THR A 73 2.14 8.38 3.63
C THR A 73 2.73 7.07 3.09
N LEU A 74 2.00 6.35 2.23
CA LEU A 74 2.54 5.14 1.58
C LEU A 74 3.74 5.43 0.70
N LEU A 75 3.74 6.53 -0.05
CA LEU A 75 4.89 6.98 -0.84
C LEU A 75 6.11 7.30 0.04
N SER A 76 5.91 7.97 1.17
CA SER A 76 6.98 8.26 2.13
C SER A 76 7.58 6.98 2.69
N TYR A 77 6.76 6.00 3.10
CA TYR A 77 7.27 4.70 3.55
C TYR A 77 8.05 3.99 2.46
N ALA A 78 7.54 3.97 1.22
CA ALA A 78 8.25 3.35 0.10
C ALA A 78 9.61 4.03 -0.15
N LYS A 79 9.69 5.36 -0.06
CA LYS A 79 10.94 6.11 -0.17
C LYS A 79 11.92 5.70 0.93
N TRP A 80 11.50 5.70 2.19
CA TRP A 80 12.37 5.34 3.31
C TRP A 80 12.82 3.88 3.29
N ILE A 81 11.96 2.95 2.86
CA ILE A 81 12.35 1.55 2.69
C ILE A 81 13.47 1.42 1.66
N ARG A 82 13.36 2.15 0.53
CA ARG A 82 14.37 2.13 -0.53
C ARG A 82 15.69 2.78 -0.10
N THR A 83 15.65 3.79 0.77
CA THR A 83 16.87 4.44 1.30
C THR A 83 17.43 3.73 2.53
N GLY A 84 16.73 2.73 3.08
CA GLY A 84 17.12 2.07 4.32
C GLY A 84 16.88 2.91 5.58
N GLU A 85 16.12 4.00 5.48
CA GLU A 85 15.88 5.00 6.53
C GLU A 85 14.50 4.84 7.18
N LEU A 86 13.85 3.68 7.03
CA LEU A 86 12.51 3.49 7.60
C LEU A 86 12.59 3.58 9.13
N PRO A 87 11.91 4.55 9.78
CA PRO A 87 11.92 4.66 11.23
C PRO A 87 11.34 3.38 11.85
N GLU A 88 11.84 2.98 13.02
CA GLU A 88 11.20 1.94 13.81
C GLU A 88 9.80 2.40 14.26
N ASP A 89 8.95 1.44 14.61
CA ASP A 89 7.62 1.77 15.14
C ASP A 89 7.76 2.30 16.57
N GLU A 90 7.20 3.48 16.83
CA GLU A 90 6.85 3.91 18.19
C GLU A 90 5.70 3.04 18.76
#